data_AF-A0A0P4RGU6-F1
#
_entry.id   AF-A0A0P4RGU6-F1
#
_cell.length_a   1.000
_cell.length_b   1.000
_cell.length_c   1.000
_cell.angle_alpha   90.00
_cell.angle_beta   90.00
_cell.angle_gamma   90.00
#
_symmetry.space_group_name_H-M   'P 1'
#
loop_
_entity.id
_entity.type
_entity.pdbx_description
1 polymer ?
#
loop_
_entity_poly.entity_id
_entity_poly.type
_entity_poly.pdbx_seq_one_letter_code
_entity_poly.pdbx_strand_id
1 'polypeptide(L)'
;MTRFSSKTITAVARDLGVSPESQHGWVKRDRIDRGEGRSGKLTSGEREELERLRRQNIEQQTTIEILKRRGPLREGQRPVSEVCRFIAAEKAVYLVALLCRAGCGPFLVLRLAGRGGGSAGPDACR
;
A
#
# COMPACT_ATOMS: atom_id res chain seq x y z
N MET A 1 -26.81 -3.88 -13.04
CA MET A 1 -28.13 -3.68 -12.39
C MET A 1 -29.04 -2.93 -13.34
N THR A 2 -30.15 -3.55 -13.74
CA THR A 2 -31.08 -3.09 -14.79
C THR A 2 -31.94 -1.92 -14.29
N ARG A 3 -31.80 -0.75 -14.91
CA ARG A 3 -32.51 0.51 -14.55
C ARG A 3 -33.92 0.62 -15.16
N PHE A 4 -34.45 -0.46 -15.74
CA PHE A 4 -35.72 -0.47 -16.49
C PHE A 4 -36.90 -1.01 -15.69
N SER A 5 -36.79 -1.11 -14.37
CA SER A 5 -37.95 -1.50 -13.56
C SER A 5 -38.86 -0.28 -13.37
N SER A 6 -40.10 -0.36 -13.87
CA SER A 6 -41.19 0.55 -13.54
C SER A 6 -41.61 0.50 -12.06
N LYS A 7 -40.95 -0.34 -11.25
CA LYS A 7 -41.20 -0.52 -9.82
C LYS A 7 -40.50 0.55 -8.99
N THR A 8 -41.13 0.97 -7.90
CA THR A 8 -40.55 1.90 -6.92
C THR A 8 -39.35 1.27 -6.20
N ILE A 9 -38.45 2.11 -5.67
CA ILE A 9 -37.24 1.65 -4.93
C ILE A 9 -37.63 0.71 -3.78
N THR A 10 -38.72 1.00 -3.07
CA THR A 10 -39.25 0.17 -1.99
C THR A 10 -39.79 -1.17 -2.47
N ALA A 11 -40.44 -1.23 -3.63
CA ALA A 11 -40.90 -2.49 -4.21
C ALA A 11 -39.72 -3.37 -4.63
N VAL A 12 -38.70 -2.77 -5.26
CA VAL A 12 -37.46 -3.48 -5.60
C VAL A 12 -36.74 -3.98 -4.34
N ALA A 13 -36.71 -3.19 -3.26
CA ALA A 13 -36.11 -3.60 -2.00
C ALA A 13 -36.83 -4.81 -1.38
N ARG A 14 -38.16 -4.83 -1.41
CA ARG A 14 -38.98 -5.96 -0.96
C ARG A 14 -38.73 -7.21 -1.81
N ASP A 15 -38.72 -7.07 -3.14
CA ASP A 15 -38.45 -8.18 -4.07
C ASP A 15 -37.05 -8.78 -3.86
N LEU A 16 -36.07 -7.96 -3.48
CA LEU A 16 -34.68 -8.37 -3.21
C LEU A 16 -34.43 -8.79 -1.76
N GLY A 17 -35.42 -8.68 -0.86
CA GLY A 17 -35.25 -8.98 0.57
C GLY A 17 -34.29 -8.05 1.31
N VAL A 18 -34.02 -6.85 0.79
CA VAL A 18 -33.13 -5.86 1.41
C VAL A 18 -33.93 -4.73 2.04
N SER A 19 -33.33 -4.01 3.00
CA SER A 19 -33.97 -2.83 3.54
C SER A 19 -34.12 -1.74 2.45
N PRO A 20 -35.23 -0.99 2.43
CA PRO A 20 -35.40 0.12 1.50
C PRO A 20 -34.26 1.14 1.59
N GLU A 21 -33.75 1.41 2.80
CA GLU A 21 -32.67 2.36 3.02
C GLU A 21 -31.34 1.92 2.41
N SER A 22 -31.04 0.63 2.48
CA SER A 22 -29.87 0.05 1.79
C SER A 22 -29.98 0.24 0.29
N GLN A 23 -31.17 -0.03 -0.29
CA GLN A 23 -31.42 0.15 -1.72
C GLN A 23 -31.31 1.63 -2.14
N HIS A 24 -31.87 2.54 -1.35
CA HIS A 24 -31.73 3.99 -1.57
C HIS A 24 -30.26 4.42 -1.52
N GLY A 25 -29.49 3.88 -0.57
CA GLY A 25 -28.04 4.11 -0.45
C GLY A 25 -27.27 3.67 -1.69
N TRP A 26 -27.55 2.47 -2.21
CA TRP A 26 -26.91 1.95 -3.42
C TRP A 26 -27.24 2.77 -4.67
N VAL A 27 -28.51 3.15 -4.86
CA VAL A 27 -28.91 4.02 -5.98
C VAL A 27 -28.21 5.38 -5.90
N LYS A 28 -28.12 5.96 -4.71
CA LYS A 28 -27.40 7.22 -4.49
C LYS A 28 -25.90 7.08 -4.78
N ARG A 29 -25.29 5.94 -4.45
CA ARG A 29 -23.89 5.65 -4.76
C ARG A 29 -23.66 5.46 -6.26
N ASP A 30 -24.50 4.68 -6.94
CA ASP A 30 -24.46 4.48 -8.40
C ASP A 30 -24.59 5.81 -9.16
N ARG A 31 -25.44 6.74 -8.71
CA ARG A 31 -25.50 8.10 -9.28
C ARG A 31 -24.19 8.87 -9.12
N ILE A 32 -23.56 8.80 -7.94
CA ILE A 32 -22.26 9.44 -7.71
C ILE A 32 -21.20 8.81 -8.62
N ASP A 33 -21.17 7.48 -8.72
CA ASP A 33 -20.19 6.74 -9.50
C ASP A 33 -20.31 6.99 -11.01
N ARG A 34 -21.48 7.41 -11.49
CA ARG A 34 -21.71 7.88 -12.88
C ARG A 34 -21.37 9.36 -13.10
N GLY A 35 -20.90 10.07 -12.08
CA GLY A 35 -20.63 11.50 -12.17
C GLY A 35 -21.87 12.40 -12.04
N GLU A 36 -23.05 11.86 -11.72
CA GLU A 36 -24.28 12.61 -11.46
C GLU A 36 -24.31 13.19 -10.02
N GLY A 37 -23.18 13.15 -9.31
CA GLY A 37 -23.03 13.61 -7.93
C GLY A 37 -22.85 15.12 -7.82
N ARG A 38 -23.12 15.68 -6.62
CA ARG A 38 -22.71 17.05 -6.27
C ARG A 38 -21.18 17.19 -6.40
N SER A 39 -20.72 18.37 -6.81
CA SER A 39 -19.29 18.71 -6.87
C SER A 39 -18.59 18.36 -5.54
N GLY A 40 -17.43 17.71 -5.64
CA GLY A 40 -16.65 17.23 -4.49
C GLY A 40 -16.99 15.83 -3.99
N LYS A 41 -17.99 15.14 -4.55
CA LYS A 41 -18.21 13.72 -4.27
C LYS A 41 -17.35 12.84 -5.17
N LEU A 42 -16.35 12.20 -4.56
CA LEU A 42 -15.56 11.18 -5.21
C LEU A 42 -16.41 9.94 -5.49
N THR A 43 -16.31 9.45 -6.72
CA THR A 43 -16.72 8.11 -7.15
C THR A 43 -16.01 7.05 -6.32
N SER A 44 -16.57 5.84 -6.27
CA SER A 44 -15.96 4.71 -5.57
C SER A 44 -14.54 4.42 -6.08
N GLY A 45 -14.31 4.49 -7.40
CA GLY A 45 -12.99 4.30 -8.01
C GLY A 45 -12.00 5.40 -7.64
N GLU A 46 -12.40 6.67 -7.65
CA GLU A 46 -11.54 7.78 -7.23
C GLU A 46 -11.16 7.69 -5.74
N ARG A 47 -12.06 7.19 -4.89
CA ARG A 47 -11.76 6.97 -3.46
C ARG A 47 -10.71 5.88 -3.26
N GLU A 48 -10.89 4.75 -3.95
CA GLU A 48 -9.93 3.64 -3.89
C GLU A 48 -8.55 4.09 -4.36
N GLU A 49 -8.50 4.83 -5.47
CA GLU A 49 -7.26 5.38 -5.99
C GLU A 49 -6.62 6.39 -5.01
N LEU A 50 -7.42 7.27 -4.39
CA LEU A 50 -6.93 8.19 -3.38
C LEU A 50 -6.34 7.46 -2.16
N GLU A 51 -6.97 6.38 -1.71
CA GLU A 51 -6.44 5.55 -0.63
C GLU A 51 -5.14 4.84 -1.03
N ARG A 52 -5.07 4.29 -2.25
CA ARG A 52 -3.85 3.69 -2.81
C ARG A 52 -2.71 4.70 -2.84
N LEU A 53 -2.95 5.89 -3.37
CA LEU A 53 -1.96 6.97 -3.45
C LEU A 53 -1.52 7.45 -2.08
N ARG A 54 -2.43 7.59 -1.11
CA ARG A 54 -2.07 7.95 0.27
C ARG A 54 -1.17 6.92 0.92
N ARG A 55 -1.44 5.62 0.74
CA ARG A 55 -0.57 4.54 1.23
C ARG A 55 0.82 4.62 0.59
N GLN A 56 0.88 4.79 -0.73
CA GLN A 56 2.15 4.93 -1.45
C GLN A 56 2.94 6.17 -1.01
N ASN A 57 2.26 7.30 -0.79
CA ASN A 57 2.90 8.53 -0.36
C ASN A 57 3.54 8.38 1.04
N ILE A 58 2.85 7.72 1.98
CA ILE A 58 3.41 7.40 3.29
C ILE A 58 4.65 6.50 3.16
N GLU A 59 4.58 5.46 2.33
CA GLU A 59 5.71 4.56 2.09
C GLU A 59 6.91 5.31 1.47
N GLN A 60 6.65 6.16 0.49
CA GLN A 60 7.68 6.98 -0.17
C GLN A 60 8.31 7.96 0.81
N GLN A 61 7.50 8.67 1.60
CA GLN A 61 7.99 9.62 2.59
C GLN A 61 8.86 8.93 3.63
N THR A 62 8.43 7.77 4.12
CA THR A 62 9.21 6.94 5.05
C THR A 62 10.54 6.51 4.43
N THR A 63 10.52 6.09 3.16
CA THR A 63 11.73 5.71 2.41
C THR A 63 12.69 6.89 2.27
N ILE A 64 12.18 8.08 1.94
CA ILE A 64 12.98 9.31 1.83
C ILE A 64 13.64 9.64 3.17
N GLU A 65 12.92 9.52 4.29
CA GLU A 65 13.47 9.80 5.63
C GLU A 65 14.59 8.81 5.99
N ILE A 66 14.40 7.53 5.71
CA ILE A 66 15.44 6.51 5.86
C ILE A 66 16.67 6.85 5.01
N LEU A 67 16.49 7.21 3.75
CA LEU A 67 17.58 7.56 2.83
C LEU A 67 18.30 8.85 3.24
N LYS A 68 17.59 9.85 3.77
CA LYS A 68 18.20 11.06 4.34
C LYS A 68 19.07 10.73 5.55
N ARG A 69 18.62 9.83 6.43
CA ARG A 69 19.36 9.44 7.64
C ARG A 69 20.57 8.56 7.33
N ARG A 70 20.47 7.71 6.31
CA ARG A 70 21.52 6.78 5.89
C ARG A 70 22.52 7.36 4.89
N GLY A 71 22.09 8.34 4.09
CA GLY A 71 22.77 8.82 2.88
C GLY A 71 22.51 7.95 1.64
N PRO A 72 22.67 8.48 0.42
CA PRO A 72 22.54 7.71 -0.82
C PRO A 72 23.64 6.66 -0.91
N LEU A 73 23.28 5.44 -1.33
CA LEU A 73 24.26 4.40 -1.61
C LEU A 73 24.93 4.65 -2.96
N ARG A 74 26.26 4.70 -2.97
CA ARG A 74 27.02 4.31 -4.16
C ARG A 74 27.13 2.79 -4.16
N GLU A 75 26.77 2.18 -5.28
CA GLU A 75 26.84 0.72 -5.49
C GLU A 75 28.23 0.20 -5.04
N GLY A 76 28.27 -0.73 -4.08
CA GLY A 76 29.49 -1.45 -3.68
C GLY A 76 30.39 -0.85 -2.59
N GLN A 77 30.01 0.24 -1.89
CA GLN A 77 30.95 0.98 -1.02
C GLN A 77 30.80 0.82 0.50
N ARG A 78 29.81 0.07 1.03
CA ARG A 78 29.64 -0.10 2.49
C ARG A 78 29.74 -1.56 2.93
N PRO A 79 30.54 -1.87 3.96
CA PRO A 79 30.58 -3.21 4.53
C PRO A 79 29.22 -3.55 5.15
N VAL A 80 28.80 -4.82 5.04
CA VAL A 80 27.51 -5.33 5.55
C VAL A 80 27.31 -5.00 7.04
N SER A 81 28.40 -4.98 7.83
CA SER A 81 28.38 -4.62 9.25
C SER A 81 27.82 -3.22 9.53
N GLU A 82 28.06 -2.24 8.66
CA GLU A 82 27.49 -0.90 8.79
C GLU A 82 25.99 -0.88 8.49
N VAL A 83 25.55 -1.68 7.52
CA VAL A 83 24.13 -1.82 7.17
C VAL A 83 23.38 -2.49 8.32
N CYS A 84 23.93 -3.57 8.90
CA CYS A 84 23.34 -4.24 10.05
C CYS A 84 23.25 -3.32 11.27
N ARG A 85 24.29 -2.51 11.54
CA ARG A 85 24.27 -1.55 12.66
C ARG A 85 23.18 -0.48 12.48
N PHE A 86 23.02 0.03 11.27
CA PHE A 86 21.95 0.98 10.96
C PHE A 86 20.57 0.35 11.15
N ILE A 87 20.35 -0.87 10.63
CA ILE A 87 19.08 -1.59 10.84
C ILE A 87 18.83 -1.84 12.32
N ALA A 88 19.83 -2.24 13.10
CA ALA A 88 19.70 -2.47 14.54
C ALA A 88 19.34 -1.19 15.32
N ALA A 89 19.86 -0.03 14.91
CA ALA A 89 19.56 1.27 15.53
C ALA A 89 18.17 1.80 15.13
N GLU A 90 17.73 1.52 13.90
CA GLU A 90 16.53 2.13 13.31
C GLU A 90 15.29 1.23 13.34
N LYS A 91 15.44 -0.08 13.61
CA LYS A 91 14.33 -1.06 13.65
C LYS A 91 13.24 -0.76 14.69
N ALA A 92 13.54 0.08 15.68
CA ALA A 92 12.57 0.55 16.68
C ALA A 92 11.65 1.66 16.14
N VAL A 93 12.06 2.32 15.05
CA VAL A 93 11.38 3.48 14.46
C VAL A 93 10.75 3.13 13.11
N TYR A 94 11.41 2.27 12.32
CA TYR A 94 10.96 1.86 11.00
C TYR A 94 10.81 0.34 10.92
N LEU A 95 9.79 -0.13 10.19
CA LEU A 95 9.66 -1.56 9.89
C LEU A 95 10.92 -2.04 9.15
N VAL A 96 11.48 -3.17 9.59
CA VAL A 96 12.70 -3.77 8.99
C VAL A 96 12.52 -3.99 7.48
N ALA A 97 11.31 -4.33 7.02
CA ALA A 97 10.98 -4.44 5.60
C ALA A 97 11.21 -3.14 4.81
N LEU A 98 10.90 -1.97 5.39
CA LEU A 98 11.13 -0.66 4.78
C LEU A 98 12.62 -0.30 4.78
N LEU A 99 13.33 -0.63 5.86
CA LEU A 99 14.79 -0.46 5.94
C LEU A 99 15.52 -1.33 4.90
N CYS A 100 15.07 -2.56 4.67
CA CYS A 100 15.63 -3.46 3.67
C CYS A 100 15.28 -3.01 2.24
N ARG A 101 14.06 -2.53 2.00
CA ARG A 101 13.63 -2.03 0.67
C ARG A 101 14.32 -0.71 0.29
N ALA A 102 14.51 0.19 1.23
CA ALA A 102 15.33 1.40 1.07
C ALA A 102 16.84 1.08 1.05
N GLY A 103 17.20 -0.04 1.67
CA GLY A 103 18.55 -0.44 2.04
C GLY A 103 19.32 -1.22 0.98
N CYS A 104 18.61 -2.13 0.32
CA CYS A 104 19.10 -3.08 -0.64
C CYS A 104 18.26 -2.92 -1.90
N GLY A 105 18.85 -2.40 -2.97
CA GLY A 105 18.19 -2.39 -4.27
C GLY A 105 17.77 -3.80 -4.73
N PRO A 106 17.04 -3.92 -5.85
CA PRO A 106 16.47 -5.18 -6.35
C PRO A 106 17.49 -6.33 -6.50
N PHE A 107 18.78 -6.03 -6.54
CA PHE A 107 19.86 -6.97 -6.81
C PHE A 107 20.17 -7.96 -5.67
N LEU A 108 19.88 -7.65 -4.40
CA LEU A 108 20.20 -8.56 -3.28
C LEU A 108 19.12 -9.63 -3.04
N VAL A 109 17.86 -9.38 -3.44
CA VAL A 109 16.79 -10.39 -3.36
C VAL A 109 17.13 -11.60 -4.26
N LEU A 110 17.81 -11.35 -5.38
CA LEU A 110 18.31 -12.38 -6.29
C LEU A 110 19.57 -13.10 -5.76
N ARG A 111 20.42 -12.44 -4.96
CA ARG A 111 21.67 -13.03 -4.45
C ARG A 111 21.48 -13.90 -3.20
N LEU A 112 20.43 -13.65 -2.40
CA LEU A 112 20.05 -14.56 -1.31
C LEU A 112 19.32 -15.81 -1.79
N ALA A 113 18.77 -15.79 -3.02
CA ALA A 113 18.12 -16.93 -3.65
C ALA A 113 19.05 -17.81 -4.50
N GLY A 114 20.32 -17.43 -4.69
CA GLY A 114 21.20 -18.11 -5.65
C GLY A 114 22.68 -18.11 -5.29
N ARG A 115 23.17 -19.34 -5.06
CA ARG A 115 24.57 -19.82 -5.11
C ARG A 115 25.45 -19.59 -3.87
N GLY A 116 25.79 -20.74 -3.26
CA GLY A 116 26.64 -20.87 -2.10
C GLY A 116 28.13 -20.67 -2.34
N GLY A 117 28.85 -20.65 -1.21
CA GLY A 117 30.30 -20.78 -1.12
C GLY A 117 30.99 -19.56 -0.52
N GLY A 118 31.15 -19.53 0.81
CA GLY A 118 32.08 -18.61 1.48
C GLY A 118 31.64 -18.15 2.87
N SER A 119 31.88 -19.00 3.87
CA SER A 119 31.92 -18.73 5.32
C SER A 119 31.09 -17.56 5.87
N ALA A 120 29.80 -17.81 6.12
CA ALA A 120 29.06 -17.10 7.15
C ALA A 120 29.29 -17.82 8.49
N GLY A 121 30.05 -17.18 9.41
CA GLY A 121 30.05 -17.58 10.82
C GLY A 121 28.67 -17.33 11.46
N PRO A 122 28.34 -17.99 12.58
CA PRO A 122 26.95 -18.23 13.00
C PRO A 122 26.15 -17.02 13.51
N ASP A 123 26.73 -15.81 13.59
CA ASP A 123 26.19 -14.73 14.44
C ASP A 123 25.77 -13.45 13.70
N ALA A 124 25.58 -13.48 12.37
CA ALA A 124 25.39 -12.26 11.59
C ALA A 124 24.04 -11.54 11.80
N CYS A 125 23.03 -12.20 12.36
CA CYS A 125 21.72 -11.61 12.66
C CYS A 125 21.07 -12.31 13.88
N ARG A 126 21.44 -11.90 15.10
CA ARG A 126 20.60 -12.09 16.28
C ARG A 126 20.33 -10.74 16.94
#